data_AF-A0A4U1CQP9-F1
#
_entry.id   AF-A0A4U1CQP9-F1
#
_cell.length_a   1.000
_cell.length_b   1.000
_cell.length_c   1.000
_cell.angle_alpha   90.00
_cell.angle_beta   90.00
_cell.angle_gamma   90.00
#
_symmetry.space_group_name_H-M   'P 1'
#
loop_
_entity.id
_entity.type
_entity.pdbx_description
1 polymer ?
#
loop_
_entity_poly.entity_id
_entity_poly.type
_entity_poly.pdbx_seq_one_letter_code
_entity_poly.pdbx_strand_id
1 'polypeptide(L)'
;MTIKDFLLEQANAVVTKFDDIRIRLSYNELSDIHFMEIHPESAYNDEIKLFLSYVMDDFYNIFPEDSLSFVTECDLIDSSSTDEWVTGENFQMDWNLWFENTASEFIVEPVYADDSYFIAA
;
A
#
# COMPACT_ATOMS: atom_id res chain seq x y z
N MET A 1 9.78 -2.37 -14.52
CA MET A 1 9.20 -2.13 -13.20
C MET A 1 8.46 -0.82 -13.26
N THR A 2 7.22 -0.74 -12.81
CA THR A 2 6.50 0.53 -12.71
C THR A 2 6.76 1.17 -11.33
N ILE A 3 6.52 2.49 -11.21
CA ILE A 3 6.60 3.18 -9.91
C ILE A 3 5.62 2.54 -8.91
N LYS A 4 4.42 2.19 -9.36
CA LYS A 4 3.43 1.50 -8.54
C LYS A 4 3.97 0.19 -7.98
N ASP A 5 4.57 -0.65 -8.84
CA ASP A 5 5.14 -1.93 -8.39
C ASP A 5 6.26 -1.72 -7.37
N PHE A 6 7.13 -0.74 -7.61
CA PHE A 6 8.21 -0.39 -6.69
C PHE A 6 7.67 0.08 -5.34
N LEU A 7 6.73 1.02 -5.31
CA LEU A 7 6.17 1.55 -4.07
C LEU A 7 5.41 0.48 -3.28
N LEU A 8 4.69 -0.43 -3.96
CA LEU A 8 4.04 -1.57 -3.31
C LEU A 8 5.07 -2.54 -2.71
N GLU A 9 6.16 -2.83 -3.42
CA GLU A 9 7.25 -3.68 -2.89
C GLU A 9 7.88 -3.06 -1.64
N GLN A 10 8.19 -1.77 -1.68
CA GLN A 10 8.79 -1.07 -0.54
C GLN A 10 7.81 -0.92 0.62
N ALA A 11 6.53 -0.61 0.36
CA ALA A 11 5.51 -0.55 1.39
C ALA A 11 5.34 -1.90 2.10
N ASN A 12 5.32 -3.00 1.33
CA ASN A 12 5.29 -4.36 1.89
C ASN A 12 6.52 -4.67 2.75
N ALA A 13 7.70 -4.25 2.31
CA ALA A 13 8.93 -4.41 3.09
C ALA A 13 8.87 -3.65 4.43
N VAL A 14 8.32 -2.43 4.44
CA VAL A 14 8.15 -1.64 5.68
C VAL A 14 7.17 -2.32 6.62
N VAL A 15 5.95 -2.66 6.17
CA VAL A 15 4.93 -3.27 7.06
C VAL A 15 5.31 -4.69 7.52
N THR A 16 6.22 -5.36 6.82
CA THR A 16 6.77 -6.66 7.25
C THR A 16 7.90 -6.49 8.27
N LYS A 17 8.69 -5.42 8.15
CA LYS A 17 9.84 -5.16 9.02
C LYS A 17 9.43 -4.51 10.35
N PHE A 18 8.40 -3.67 10.31
CA PHE A 18 7.98 -2.86 11.44
C PHE A 18 6.54 -3.22 11.82
N ASP A 19 6.36 -3.71 13.03
CA ASP A 19 5.05 -4.08 13.57
C ASP A 19 4.14 -2.84 13.74
N ASP A 20 2.84 -3.06 13.65
CA ASP A 20 1.79 -2.05 13.86
C ASP A 20 1.85 -0.81 12.93
N ILE A 21 2.43 -0.98 11.74
CA ILE A 21 2.48 0.05 10.70
C ILE A 21 1.49 -0.22 9.58
N ARG A 22 0.88 0.86 9.10
CA ARG A 22 0.12 0.89 7.86
C ARG A 22 0.70 1.96 6.95
N ILE A 23 0.66 1.70 5.67
CA ILE A 23 1.14 2.63 4.66
C ILE A 23 -0.01 2.98 3.73
N ARG A 24 -0.22 4.27 3.49
CA ARG A 24 -1.05 4.75 2.38
C ARG A 24 -0.14 5.19 1.24
N LEU A 25 -0.41 4.68 0.05
CA LEU A 25 0.20 5.13 -1.20
C LEU A 25 -0.77 6.06 -1.91
N SER A 26 -0.28 7.21 -2.33
CA SER A 26 -1.07 8.14 -3.14
C SER A 26 -0.20 8.89 -4.15
N TYR A 27 -0.85 9.49 -5.14
CA TYR A 27 -0.20 10.31 -6.14
C TYR A 27 -0.97 11.62 -6.31
N ASN A 28 -0.25 12.73 -6.33
CA ASN A 28 -0.81 14.05 -6.52
C ASN A 28 -0.47 14.56 -7.93
N GLU A 29 -1.48 14.60 -8.79
CA GLU A 29 -1.34 15.03 -10.19
C GLU A 29 -0.91 16.49 -10.35
N LEU A 30 -1.23 17.37 -9.40
CA LEU A 30 -0.90 18.80 -9.50
C LEU A 30 0.57 19.07 -9.20
N SER A 31 1.14 18.31 -8.26
CA SER A 31 2.54 18.45 -7.88
C SER A 31 3.46 17.44 -8.56
N ASP A 32 2.92 16.41 -9.21
CA ASP A 32 3.67 15.29 -9.81
C ASP A 32 4.53 14.57 -8.74
N ILE A 33 3.89 14.28 -7.58
CA ILE A 33 4.56 13.68 -6.42
C ILE A 33 3.83 12.41 -6.00
N HIS A 34 4.59 11.33 -5.83
CA HIS A 34 4.19 10.13 -5.14
C HIS A 34 4.37 10.31 -3.64
N PHE A 35 3.36 9.90 -2.87
CA PHE A 35 3.39 9.91 -1.41
C PHE A 35 3.34 8.49 -0.88
N MET A 36 4.19 8.25 0.11
CA MET A 36 4.11 7.09 0.99
C MET A 36 3.89 7.62 2.41
N GLU A 37 2.67 7.46 2.90
CA GLU A 37 2.26 7.96 4.20
C GLU A 37 2.34 6.86 5.26
N ILE A 38 2.95 7.18 6.40
CA ILE A 38 3.22 6.26 7.49
C ILE A 38 2.22 6.48 8.63
N HIS A 39 1.54 5.41 9.02
CA HIS A 39 0.56 5.38 10.11
C HIS A 39 0.89 4.27 11.13
N PRO A 40 0.73 4.53 12.44
CA PRO A 40 0.48 5.85 13.06
C PRO A 40 1.75 6.72 13.03
N GLU A 41 1.62 8.05 13.21
CA GLU A 41 2.78 8.98 13.28
C GLU A 41 3.81 8.53 14.33
N SER A 42 3.35 7.93 15.44
CA SER A 42 4.24 7.42 16.49
C SER A 42 5.19 6.33 16.01
N ALA A 43 4.91 5.68 14.88
CA ALA A 43 5.80 4.71 14.28
C ALA A 43 6.98 5.38 13.56
N TYR A 44 6.88 6.67 13.18
CA TYR A 44 7.88 7.42 12.41
C TYR A 44 9.13 7.81 13.22
N ASN A 45 9.88 6.79 13.64
CA ASN A 45 11.10 6.87 14.43
C ASN A 45 12.37 6.88 13.57
N ASP A 46 13.54 6.95 14.20
CA ASP A 46 14.84 7.03 13.50
C ASP A 46 15.17 5.78 12.68
N GLU A 47 14.69 4.60 13.08
CA GLU A 47 14.93 3.37 12.34
C GLU A 47 14.15 3.34 11.02
N ILE A 48 12.89 3.78 11.05
CA ILE A 48 12.08 3.93 9.84
C ILE A 48 12.67 5.00 8.94
N LYS A 49 13.03 6.16 9.48
CA LYS A 49 13.63 7.25 8.68
C LYS A 49 14.89 6.78 7.94
N LEU A 50 15.73 5.98 8.60
CA LEU A 50 16.90 5.39 7.98
C LEU A 50 16.54 4.37 6.88
N PHE A 51 15.52 3.54 7.11
CA PHE A 51 15.05 2.63 6.07
C PHE A 51 14.53 3.40 4.85
N LEU A 52 13.68 4.40 5.09
CA LEU A 52 13.07 5.23 4.05
C LEU A 52 14.11 6.08 3.29
N SER A 53 15.23 6.47 3.91
CA SER A 53 16.31 7.14 3.16
C SER A 53 16.92 6.23 2.09
N TYR A 54 17.08 4.93 2.36
CA TYR A 54 17.53 3.99 1.34
C TYR A 54 16.49 3.79 0.24
N VAL A 55 15.20 3.75 0.60
CA VAL A 55 14.10 3.70 -0.38
C VAL A 55 14.13 4.92 -1.30
N MET A 56 14.39 6.13 -0.78
CA MET A 56 14.55 7.33 -1.60
C MET A 56 15.73 7.23 -2.55
N ASP A 57 16.89 6.79 -2.05
CA ASP A 57 18.08 6.63 -2.89
C ASP A 57 17.80 5.64 -4.03
N ASP A 58 17.20 4.50 -3.73
CA ASP A 58 16.81 3.49 -4.73
C ASP A 58 15.75 4.03 -5.70
N PHE A 59 14.78 4.80 -5.22
CA PHE A 59 13.76 5.42 -6.06
C PHE A 59 14.39 6.35 -7.10
N TYR A 60 15.22 7.32 -6.68
CA TYR A 60 15.82 8.29 -7.60
C TYR A 60 16.88 7.68 -8.53
N ASN A 61 17.44 6.53 -8.16
CA ASN A 61 18.32 5.77 -9.06
C ASN A 61 17.55 5.12 -10.22
N ILE A 62 16.28 4.76 -10.01
CA ILE A 62 15.46 4.04 -10.99
C ILE A 62 14.52 4.99 -11.75
N PHE A 63 14.00 6.01 -11.07
CA PHE A 63 13.02 6.98 -11.54
C PHE A 63 13.53 8.42 -11.35
N PRO A 64 14.58 8.84 -12.07
CA PRO A 64 15.28 10.11 -11.81
C PRO A 64 14.46 11.36 -12.16
N GLU A 65 13.37 11.22 -12.92
CA GLU A 65 12.50 12.34 -13.32
C GLU A 65 11.24 12.45 -12.44
N ASP A 66 10.96 11.44 -11.61
CA ASP A 66 9.78 11.39 -10.76
C ASP A 66 10.10 11.87 -9.34
N SER A 67 9.08 12.25 -8.58
CA SER A 67 9.24 12.72 -7.20
C SER A 67 8.54 11.80 -6.19
N LEU A 68 9.24 11.49 -5.09
CA LEU A 68 8.72 10.72 -3.96
C LEU A 68 8.85 11.52 -2.66
N SER A 69 7.81 11.47 -1.83
CA SER A 69 7.79 12.08 -0.50
C SER A 69 7.22 11.13 0.55
N PHE A 70 7.80 11.17 1.76
CA PHE A 70 7.29 10.47 2.93
C PHE A 70 6.58 11.46 3.85
N VAL A 71 5.38 11.08 4.29
CA VAL A 71 4.51 11.92 5.11
C VAL A 71 3.90 11.11 6.23
N THR A 72 3.43 11.77 7.28
CA THR A 72 2.68 11.18 8.38
C THR A 72 1.26 11.75 8.43
N GLU A 73 0.40 11.18 9.28
CA GLU A 73 -0.99 11.62 9.51
C GLU A 73 -1.14 13.14 9.69
N CYS A 74 -0.16 13.80 10.31
CA CYS A 74 -0.21 15.22 10.59
C CYS A 74 0.33 16.11 9.46
N ASP A 75 0.97 15.52 8.45
CA ASP A 75 1.58 16.25 7.33
C ASP A 75 0.59 16.50 6.18
N LEU A 76 -0.47 15.68 6.07
CA LEU A 76 -1.48 15.80 5.02
C LEU A 76 -2.75 16.47 5.53
N ILE A 77 -2.87 17.78 5.30
CA ILE A 77 -4.16 18.48 5.39
C ILE A 77 -4.91 18.23 4.08
N ASP A 78 -5.71 17.15 4.09
CA ASP A 78 -6.79 16.83 3.15
C ASP A 78 -6.45 17.02 1.65
N SER A 79 -5.62 16.13 1.09
CA SER A 79 -5.41 16.02 -0.35
C SER A 79 -6.34 14.96 -0.93
N SER A 80 -7.22 15.35 -1.84
CA SER A 80 -8.15 14.47 -2.58
C SER A 80 -7.42 13.57 -3.59
N SER A 81 -6.62 12.61 -3.11
CA SER A 81 -5.86 11.67 -3.94
C SER A 81 -6.56 10.33 -4.13
N THR A 82 -6.16 9.60 -5.17
CA THR A 82 -6.52 8.19 -5.38
C THR A 82 -5.75 7.34 -4.38
N ASP A 83 -6.47 6.73 -3.43
CA ASP A 83 -5.87 6.15 -2.23
C ASP A 83 -5.78 4.62 -2.30
N GLU A 84 -4.59 4.06 -2.04
CA GLU A 84 -4.39 2.62 -1.80
C GLU A 84 -3.73 2.41 -0.41
N TRP A 85 -4.35 1.57 0.43
CA TRP A 85 -3.83 1.23 1.76
C TRP A 85 -3.17 -0.14 1.76
N VAL A 86 -1.98 -0.23 2.34
CA VAL A 86 -1.23 -1.47 2.57
C VAL A 86 -1.13 -1.68 4.08
N THR A 87 -1.56 -2.85 4.56
CA THR A 87 -1.54 -3.23 5.98
C THR A 87 -0.90 -4.60 6.18
N GLY A 88 -0.11 -4.79 7.24
CA GLY A 88 0.46 -6.11 7.60
C GLY A 88 -0.59 -7.10 8.13
N GLU A 89 -0.47 -8.39 7.82
CA GLU A 89 -1.41 -9.43 8.22
C GLU A 89 -1.31 -9.77 9.73
N ASN A 90 -2.25 -9.25 10.51
CA ASN A 90 -2.89 -9.93 11.65
C ASN A 90 -4.24 -9.26 11.99
N PHE A 91 -5.08 -9.02 10.97
CA PHE A 91 -6.45 -8.55 11.21
C PHE A 91 -7.43 -9.13 10.19
N GLN A 92 -8.35 -9.99 10.67
CA GLN A 92 -9.51 -10.43 9.91
C GLN A 92 -10.50 -9.27 9.83
N MET A 93 -10.67 -8.67 8.65
CA MET A 93 -11.75 -7.71 8.38
C MET A 93 -12.79 -8.35 7.46
N ASP A 94 -14.07 -8.30 7.86
CA ASP A 94 -15.21 -8.78 7.08
C ASP A 94 -15.51 -7.80 5.95
N TRP A 95 -15.28 -8.26 4.72
CA TRP A 95 -15.36 -7.50 3.48
C TRP A 95 -16.79 -7.10 3.05
N ASN A 96 -17.83 -7.59 3.73
CA ASN A 96 -19.22 -7.35 3.31
C ASN A 96 -19.79 -5.96 3.65
N LEU A 97 -19.11 -5.15 4.48
CA LEU A 97 -19.61 -3.84 4.90
C LEU A 97 -19.12 -2.65 4.05
N TRP A 98 -18.20 -2.86 3.10
CA TRP A 98 -17.54 -1.74 2.40
C TRP A 98 -17.89 -1.61 0.90
N PHE A 99 -18.59 -2.57 0.30
CA PHE A 99 -18.88 -2.57 -1.14
C PHE A 99 -20.25 -1.98 -1.55
N GLU A 100 -21.05 -1.39 -0.66
CA GLU A 100 -22.37 -0.87 -1.05
C GLU A 100 -22.38 0.53 -1.71
N ASN A 101 -21.25 1.23 -1.85
CA ASN A 101 -21.24 2.51 -2.59
C ASN A 101 -19.87 2.83 -3.20
N THR A 102 -19.65 2.40 -4.44
CA THR A 102 -19.21 3.21 -5.62
C THR A 102 -18.47 2.36 -6.66
N ALA A 103 -19.26 1.75 -7.54
CA ALA A 103 -19.09 1.44 -8.96
C ALA A 103 -17.71 1.63 -9.64
N SER A 104 -17.08 0.53 -10.04
CA SER A 104 -17.13 0.06 -11.44
C SER A 104 -16.57 -1.37 -11.53
N GLU A 105 -17.36 -2.25 -12.15
CA GLU A 105 -17.25 -3.70 -12.14
C GLU A 105 -16.09 -4.24 -12.99
N PHE A 106 -15.30 -5.14 -12.40
CA PHE A 106 -14.79 -6.35 -13.07
C PHE A 106 -14.88 -7.51 -12.07
N ILE A 107 -15.87 -8.37 -12.25
CA ILE A 107 -16.02 -9.61 -11.47
C ILE A 107 -15.14 -10.68 -12.14
N VAL A 108 -14.11 -11.14 -11.44
CA VAL A 108 -13.45 -12.42 -11.75
C VAL A 108 -14.02 -13.45 -10.79
N GLU A 109 -14.81 -14.38 -11.30
CA GLU A 109 -15.36 -15.48 -10.50
C GLU A 109 -14.26 -16.46 -10.07
N PRO A 110 -14.25 -16.92 -8.81
CA PRO A 110 -13.36 -17.99 -8.37
C PRO A 110 -13.81 -19.34 -8.95
N VAL A 111 -12.88 -20.03 -9.62
CA VAL A 111 -13.03 -21.46 -9.90
C VAL A 111 -12.89 -22.20 -8.57
N TYR A 112 -14.00 -22.66 -8.02
CA TYR A 112 -14.00 -23.56 -6.87
C TYR A 112 -13.46 -24.92 -7.32
N ALA A 113 -12.35 -25.35 -6.73
CA ALA A 113 -11.99 -26.77 -6.70
C ALA A 113 -12.98 -27.46 -5.76
N ASP A 114 -13.89 -28.22 -6.34
CA ASP A 114 -14.95 -28.95 -5.66
C ASP A 114 -14.35 -30.18 -4.94
N ASP A 115 -14.17 -30.09 -3.63
CA ASP A 115 -13.81 -31.22 -2.78
C ASP A 115 -15.08 -31.91 -2.25
N SER A 116 -15.59 -32.86 -3.03
CA SER A 116 -16.29 -34.12 -2.62
C SER A 116 -17.03 -34.69 -3.85
N TYR A 117 -16.87 -35.93 -4.31
CA TYR A 117 -17.11 -37.22 -3.64
C TYR A 117 -16.40 -38.39 -4.38
N PHE A 118 -16.09 -39.44 -3.61
CA PHE A 118 -15.73 -40.82 -4.01
C PHE A 118 -16.52 -41.37 -5.22
N ILE A 119 -15.93 -42.27 -6.05
CA ILE A 119 -16.23 -43.73 -6.22
C ILE A 119 -15.10 -44.44 -7.02
N ALA A 120 -14.80 -45.65 -6.54
CA ALA A 120 -14.00 -46.79 -7.04
C ALA A 120 -13.64 -46.96 -8.54
N ALA A 121 -12.49 -47.61 -8.75
CA ALA A 121 -12.35 -48.79 -9.61
C ALA A 121 -11.41 -49.81 -8.93
#